data_AF-A0A8T4ZGE4-F1
#
_entry.id   AF-A0A8T4ZGE4-F1
#
_cell.length_a   1.000
_cell.length_b   1.000
_cell.length_c   1.000
_cell.angle_alpha   90.00
_cell.angle_beta   90.00
_cell.angle_gamma   90.00
#
_symmetry.space_group_name_H-M   'P 1'
#
loop_
_entity.id
_entity.type
_entity.pdbx_description
1 polymer ?
#
loop_
_entity_poly.entity_id
_entity_poly.type
_entity_poly.pdbx_seq_one_letter_code
_entity_poly.pdbx_strand_id
1 'polypeptide(L)' 'MVKDLKGEKAEKFIIDILRSAGKPLTTREIQQETEKRLVRCPDSTIVFLTKLRNKGSIRGELSASKRGWIWWVES' A
#
# COMPACT_ATOMS: atom_id res chain seq x y z
N MET A 1 5.68 -21.21 -0.40
CA MET A 1 4.57 -20.89 -1.33
C MET A 1 4.22 -19.43 -1.18
N VAL A 2 4.49 -18.62 -2.20
CA VAL A 2 4.11 -17.19 -2.24
C VAL A 2 2.62 -17.14 -2.54
N LYS A 3 1.81 -16.47 -1.72
CA LYS A 3 0.35 -16.41 -1.93
C LYS A 3 0.03 -15.16 -2.75
N ASP A 4 -0.50 -15.34 -3.96
CA ASP A 4 -1.07 -14.25 -4.75
C ASP A 4 -2.34 -13.74 -4.06
N LEU A 5 -2.27 -12.56 -3.45
CA LEU A 5 -3.45 -11.90 -2.92
C LEU A 5 -4.22 -11.24 -4.06
N LYS A 6 -5.44 -11.73 -4.34
CA LYS A 6 -6.36 -11.15 -5.32
C LYS A 6 -7.41 -10.27 -4.62
N GLY A 7 -7.73 -9.13 -5.25
CA GLY A 7 -8.89 -8.31 -4.91
C GLY A 7 -8.92 -7.79 -3.46
N GLU A 8 -10.06 -7.97 -2.79
CA GLU A 8 -10.32 -7.49 -1.41
C GLU A 8 -9.30 -7.98 -0.38
N LYS A 9 -8.70 -9.16 -0.57
CA LYS A 9 -7.68 -9.65 0.38
C LYS A 9 -6.39 -8.85 0.30
N ALA A 10 -6.00 -8.41 -0.91
CA ALA A 10 -4.85 -7.51 -1.09
C ALA A 10 -5.17 -6.11 -0.51
N GLU A 11 -6.41 -5.66 -0.62
CA GLU A 11 -6.85 -4.36 -0.11
C GLU A 11 -6.76 -4.32 1.42
N LYS A 12 -7.39 -5.30 2.10
CA LYS A 12 -7.31 -5.42 3.56
C LYS A 12 -5.87 -5.53 4.05
N PHE A 13 -5.03 -6.23 3.31
CA PHE A 13 -3.62 -6.40 3.65
C PHE A 13 -2.82 -5.10 3.56
N ILE A 14 -3.02 -4.30 2.51
CA ILE A 14 -2.38 -2.98 2.38
C ILE A 14 -2.88 -2.02 3.46
N ILE A 15 -4.18 -2.03 3.76
CA ILE A 15 -4.76 -1.22 4.83
C ILE A 15 -4.17 -1.62 6.18
N ASP A 16 -3.99 -2.92 6.45
CA ASP A 16 -3.37 -3.43 7.67
C ASP A 16 -1.91 -2.98 7.79
N ILE A 17 -1.13 -3.02 6.70
CA ILE A 17 0.24 -2.50 6.67
C ILE A 17 0.27 -1.01 7.01
N LEU A 18 -0.57 -0.20 6.35
CA LEU A 18 -0.62 1.24 6.57
C LEU A 18 -1.06 1.58 8.00
N ARG A 19 -2.04 0.85 8.53
CA ARG A 19 -2.52 1.03 9.91
C ARG A 19 -1.47 0.60 10.92
N SER A 20 -0.84 -0.55 10.72
CA SER A 20 0.22 -1.08 11.58
C SER A 20 1.47 -0.20 11.57
N ALA A 21 1.75 0.49 10.46
CA ALA A 21 2.87 1.42 10.37
C ALA A 21 2.62 2.70 11.17
N GLY A 22 1.36 3.13 11.32
CA GLY A 22 0.97 4.33 12.08
C GLY A 22 1.52 5.64 11.51
N LYS A 23 2.10 5.63 10.30
CA LYS A 23 2.71 6.77 9.64
C LYS A 23 2.54 6.69 8.13
N PRO A 24 2.62 7.81 7.40
CA PRO A 24 2.63 7.79 5.94
C PRO A 24 3.82 7.00 5.42
N LEU A 25 3.54 5.99 4.60
CA LEU A 25 4.55 5.14 3.96
C LEU A 25 4.68 5.48 2.49
N THR A 26 5.90 5.43 1.99
CA THR A 26 6.14 5.53 0.54
C THR A 26 5.75 4.24 -0.18
N THR A 27 5.45 4.32 -1.48
CA THR A 27 5.22 3.13 -2.31
C THR A 27 6.32 2.08 -2.14
N ARG A 28 7.58 2.53 -2.03
CA ARG A 28 8.74 1.65 -1.86
C ARG A 28 8.74 0.95 -0.50
N GLU A 29 8.40 1.64 0.58
CA GLU A 29 8.24 1.03 1.91
C GLU A 29 7.12 0.00 1.91
N ILE A 30 5.98 0.31 1.27
CA ILE A 30 4.85 -0.63 1.14
C ILE A 30 5.28 -1.87 0.35
N GLN A 31 6.02 -1.69 -0.75
CA GLN A 31 6.52 -2.80 -1.55
C GLN A 31 7.45 -3.71 -0.72
N GLN A 32 8.39 -3.12 0.02
CA GLN A 32 9.27 -3.89 0.91
C GLN A 32 8.48 -4.64 1.99
N GLU A 33 7.44 -4.04 2.57
CA GLU A 33 6.61 -4.69 3.58
C GLU A 33 5.77 -5.84 2.99
N THR A 34 5.27 -5.67 1.76
CA THR A 34 4.57 -6.74 1.03
C THR A 34 5.50 -7.91 0.67
N GLU A 35 6.74 -7.62 0.27
CA GLU A 35 7.76 -8.64 -0.03
C GLU A 35 8.17 -9.42 1.22
N LYS A 36 8.41 -8.73 2.34
CA LYS A 36 8.72 -9.37 3.64
C LYS A 36 7.67 -10.38 4.07
N ARG A 37 6.40 -10.09 3.77
CA ARG A 37 5.26 -10.94 4.13
C ARG A 37 4.93 -11.99 3.06
N LEU A 38 5.83 -12.21 2.09
CA LEU A 38 5.71 -13.22 1.02
C LEU A 38 4.44 -13.06 0.17
N VAL A 39 3.99 -11.82 -0.01
CA VAL A 39 2.89 -11.46 -0.91
C VAL A 39 3.50 -10.84 -2.15
N ARG A 40 3.30 -11.49 -3.30
CA ARG A 40 3.54 -10.83 -4.59
C ARG A 40 2.32 -9.96 -4.90
N CYS A 41 2.48 -8.64 -4.79
CA CYS A 41 1.54 -7.72 -5.40
C CYS A 41 1.72 -7.81 -6.92
N PRO A 42 0.66 -8.14 -7.69
CA PRO A 42 0.75 -8.18 -9.15
C PRO A 42 1.11 -6.78 -9.70
N ASP A 43 2.27 -6.73 -10.37
CA ASP A 43 2.90 -5.75 -11.26
C ASP A 43 2.67 -4.24 -11.18
N SER A 44 1.97 -3.67 -10.18
CA SER A 44 2.13 -2.26 -9.83
C SER A 44 1.43 -1.94 -8.51
N THR A 45 2.19 -1.95 -7.41
CA THR A 45 1.73 -1.45 -6.09
C THR A 45 1.13 -0.04 -6.22
N ILE A 46 1.68 0.81 -7.09
CA ILE A 46 1.15 2.16 -7.37
C ILE A 46 -0.26 2.12 -7.96
N VAL A 47 -0.52 1.26 -8.94
CA VAL A 47 -1.85 1.14 -9.57
C VAL A 47 -2.85 0.63 -8.55
N PHE A 48 -2.45 -0.31 -7.70
CA PHE A 48 -3.29 -0.82 -6.62
C PHE A 48 -3.62 0.28 -5.59
N LEU A 49 -2.61 0.99 -5.09
CA LEU A 49 -2.77 2.09 -4.14
C LEU A 49 -3.64 3.22 -4.72
N THR A 50 -3.47 3.53 -6.00
CA THR A 50 -4.29 4.53 -6.70
C THR A 50 -5.76 4.10 -6.77
N LYS A 51 -6.03 2.81 -7.05
CA LYS A 51 -7.39 2.26 -7.00
C LYS A 51 -7.99 2.36 -5.59
N LEU A 52 -7.23 2.03 -4.55
CA LEU A 52 -7.67 2.14 -3.16
C LEU A 52 -7.98 3.58 -2.76
N ARG A 53 -7.15 4.53 -3.20
CA ARG A 53 -7.39 5.95 -2.98
C ARG A 53 -8.66 6.42 -3.66
N ASN A 54 -8.90 6.02 -4.90
CA ASN A 54 -10.11 6.37 -5.63
C ASN A 54 -11.37 5.74 -5.00
N LYS A 55 -11.25 4.59 -4.33
CA LYS A 55 -12.31 3.99 -3.52
C LYS A 55 -12.55 4.71 -2.18
N GLY A 56 -11.64 5.58 -1.75
CA GLY A 56 -11.70 6.24 -0.44
C GLY A 56 -11.17 5.39 0.73
N SER A 57 -10.57 4.23 0.47
CA SER A 57 -10.05 3.34 1.52
C SER A 57 -8.73 3.80 2.14
N ILE A 58 -7.94 4.55 1.37
CA ILE A 58 -6.65 5.11 1.81
C ILE A 58 -6.50 6.54 1.29
N ARG A 59 -5.60 7.30 1.91
CA ARG A 59 -5.13 8.58 1.41
C ARG A 59 -3.77 8.42 0.74
N GLY A 60 -3.51 9.30 -0.22
CA GLY A 60 -2.22 9.34 -0.90
C GLY A 60 -1.93 10.75 -1.39
N GLU A 61 -0.72 11.22 -1.13
CA GLU A 61 -0.24 12.55 -1.51
C GLU A 61 1.16 12.46 -2.09
N LEU A 62 1.48 13.35 -3.01
CA LEU A 62 2.84 13.52 -3.50
C LEU A 62 3.64 14.35 -2.49
N SER A 63 4.54 13.71 -1.76
CA SER A 63 5.42 14.41 -0.83
C SER A 63 6.68 14.88 -1.54
N ALA A 64 6.87 16.20 -1.59
CA ALA A 64 8.12 16.81 -2.06
C ALA A 64 9.32 16.40 -1.20
N SER A 65 9.12 16.27 0.12
CA SER A 65 10.17 15.88 1.08
C SER A 65 10.66 14.45 0.88
N LYS A 66 9.77 13.53 0.52
CA LYS A 66 10.10 12.11 0.26
C LYS A 66 10.37 11.82 -1.22
N ARG A 67 10.29 12.85 -2.09
CA ARG A 67 10.40 12.74 -3.56
C ARG A 67 9.55 11.61 -4.14
N GLY A 68 8.30 11.50 -3.70
CA GLY A 68 7.42 10.42 -4.16
C GLY A 68 6.05 10.42 -3.51
N TRP A 69 5.26 9.41 -3.86
CA TRP A 69 3.95 9.18 -3.28
C TRP A 69 4.07 8.59 -1.88
N ILE A 70 3.41 9.25 -0.93
CA ILE A 70 3.17 8.74 0.42
C ILE A 70 1.71 8.35 0.54
N TRP A 71 1.45 7.28 1.28
CA TRP A 71 0.13 6.69 1.47
C TRP A 71 -0.10 6.44 2.96
N TRP A 72 -1.32 6.69 3.42
CA TRP A 72 -1.72 6.45 4.80
C TRP A 72 -3.22 6.14 4.88
N VAL A 73 -3.67 5.66 6.02
CA VAL A 73 -5.09 5.52 6.35
C VAL A 73 -5.45 6.56 7.39
N GLU A 74 -6.54 7.30 7.17
CA GLU A 74 -7.15 8.07 8.25
C GLU A 74 -7.88 7.07 9.15
N SER A 75 -7.52 7.06 10.42
CA SER A 75 -8.07 6.12 11.41
C SER A 75 -9.36 6.61 12.01
#